data_AF-A0A1Y2CNN2-F1
#
_entry.id   AF-A0A1Y2CNN2-F1
#
_cell.length_a   1.000
_cell.length_b   1.000
_cell.length_c   1.000
_cell.angle_alpha   90.00
_cell.angle_beta   90.00
_cell.angle_gamma   90.00
#
_symmetry.space_group_name_H-M   'P 1'
#
loop_
_entity.id
_entity.type
_entity.pdbx_description
1 polymer ?
#
loop_
_entity_poly.entity_id
_entity_poly.type
_entity_poly.pdbx_seq_one_letter_code
_entity_poly.pdbx_strand_id
1 'polypeptide(L)'
;MLGNTILYRSTRDSAAITKEDAFGFEDAVRTGLAADGGLFVPTQVPRIFSYAENAEEWSNLKYHEVAFKVFRAFIPTEEITDADLSAILQKSYATFSDERVVPVVKPGNSDGSIRVLELFHGPTFAFKDVALQALGNLFDFFLSRPQPASSKAERSDKIAVLGATSGDTGGAAIYGLRGKRNVDVFILHPKGRISPVQEQQMTSVLDPNVHNIAVDGATFDDCQEIVKVLMGNPEFKTKYSLAAVNSINWARILAQTVYYFVSYLAVMKKLVWKERRMSANSHVSTSLSQPETLEIFSPHTTPSKWVSQ
;
A
#
# COMPACT_ATOMS: atom_id res chain seq x y z
N MET A 1 -21.76 -16.49 11.90
CA MET A 1 -21.54 -15.11 11.43
C MET A 1 -20.12 -14.71 11.78
N LEU A 2 -19.37 -14.17 10.83
CA LEU A 2 -18.07 -13.55 11.09
C LEU A 2 -18.28 -12.45 12.14
N GLY A 3 -17.54 -12.46 13.25
CA GLY A 3 -17.61 -11.37 14.24
C GLY A 3 -17.13 -10.03 13.64
N ASN A 4 -17.06 -8.97 14.44
CA ASN A 4 -16.58 -7.65 14.00
C ASN A 4 -15.12 -7.61 13.49
N THR A 5 -14.40 -8.73 13.56
CA THR A 5 -13.02 -8.89 13.07
C THR A 5 -12.99 -8.96 11.55
N ILE A 6 -12.25 -8.06 10.90
CA ILE A 6 -11.99 -8.13 9.46
C ILE A 6 -11.09 -9.32 9.15
N LEU A 7 -11.56 -10.17 8.23
CA LEU A 7 -10.79 -11.27 7.65
C LEU A 7 -10.73 -11.10 6.14
N TYR A 8 -9.98 -11.98 5.48
CA TYR A 8 -9.69 -11.93 4.05
C TYR A 8 -10.17 -13.19 3.34
N ARG A 9 -10.50 -13.02 2.06
CA ARG A 9 -10.94 -14.10 1.18
C ARG A 9 -10.36 -13.94 -0.22
N SER A 10 -10.36 -15.01 -0.99
CA SER A 10 -10.07 -14.94 -2.42
C SER A 10 -11.23 -14.31 -3.17
N THR A 11 -10.93 -13.54 -4.22
CA THR A 11 -11.93 -13.08 -5.20
C THR A 11 -12.55 -14.21 -6.00
N ARG A 12 -11.93 -15.41 -6.03
CA ARG A 12 -12.43 -16.60 -6.75
C ARG A 12 -13.15 -17.60 -5.86
N ASP A 13 -13.26 -17.31 -4.56
CA ASP A 13 -14.10 -18.09 -3.66
C ASP A 13 -15.57 -17.96 -4.08
N SER A 14 -16.16 -19.06 -4.53
CA SER A 14 -17.55 -19.14 -4.99
C SER A 14 -18.55 -19.51 -3.89
N ALA A 15 -18.07 -19.88 -2.70
CA ALA A 15 -18.87 -20.36 -1.59
C ALA A 15 -19.03 -19.30 -0.48
N ALA A 16 -20.06 -19.46 0.35
CA ALA A 16 -20.19 -18.70 1.59
C ALA A 16 -19.03 -19.08 2.54
N ILE A 17 -18.10 -18.14 2.73
CA ILE A 17 -16.89 -18.35 3.53
C ILE A 17 -17.23 -18.36 5.03
N THR A 18 -16.76 -19.39 5.71
CA THR A 18 -16.80 -19.46 7.18
C THR A 18 -15.60 -18.74 7.81
N LYS A 19 -15.61 -18.53 9.12
CA LYS A 19 -14.46 -17.93 9.83
C LYS A 19 -13.23 -18.82 9.70
N GLU A 20 -13.45 -20.13 9.66
CA GLU A 20 -12.46 -21.19 9.57
C GLU A 20 -11.83 -21.26 8.18
N ASP A 21 -12.51 -20.77 7.14
CA ASP A 21 -12.00 -20.71 5.76
C ASP A 21 -11.25 -19.40 5.49
N ALA A 22 -11.65 -18.30 6.14
CA ALA A 22 -11.08 -16.97 5.91
C ALA A 22 -9.63 -16.82 6.43
N PHE A 23 -8.91 -15.86 5.86
CA PHE A 23 -7.51 -15.58 6.11
C PHE A 23 -7.32 -14.36 7.01
N GLY A 24 -6.25 -14.34 7.81
CA GLY A 24 -5.82 -13.14 8.54
C GLY A 24 -5.21 -12.08 7.60
N PHE A 25 -4.95 -10.89 8.13
CA PHE A 25 -4.24 -9.85 7.40
C PHE A 25 -2.81 -10.27 7.06
N GLU A 26 -2.07 -10.85 8.02
CA GLU A 26 -0.72 -11.37 7.76
C GLU A 26 -0.72 -12.41 6.64
N ASP A 27 -1.74 -13.26 6.57
CA ASP A 27 -1.90 -14.28 5.53
C ASP A 27 -2.05 -13.63 4.15
N ALA A 28 -2.95 -12.65 4.03
CA ALA A 28 -3.17 -11.92 2.80
C ALA A 28 -1.89 -11.20 2.34
N VAL A 29 -1.14 -10.59 3.27
CA VAL A 29 0.08 -9.84 2.96
C VAL A 29 1.25 -10.75 2.60
N ARG A 30 1.49 -11.83 3.34
CA ARG A 30 2.63 -12.75 3.11
C ARG A 30 2.42 -13.66 1.92
N THR A 31 1.18 -14.07 1.66
CA THR A 31 0.87 -14.97 0.53
C THR A 31 0.80 -14.19 -0.79
N GLY A 32 0.24 -12.98 -0.77
CA GLY A 32 0.10 -12.10 -1.94
C GLY A 32 -1.00 -12.55 -2.91
N LEU A 33 -0.92 -13.78 -3.42
CA LEU A 33 -1.91 -14.38 -4.33
C LEU A 33 -2.50 -15.65 -3.68
N ALA A 34 -3.83 -15.78 -3.70
CA ALA A 34 -4.49 -16.97 -3.16
C ALA A 34 -4.15 -18.23 -4.00
N ALA A 35 -4.31 -19.42 -3.39
CA ALA A 35 -3.93 -20.69 -4.01
C ALA A 35 -4.71 -21.00 -5.30
N ASP A 36 -5.91 -20.47 -5.43
CA ASP A 36 -6.78 -20.55 -6.62
C ASP A 36 -6.45 -19.50 -7.71
N GLY A 37 -5.40 -18.70 -7.50
CA GLY A 37 -5.00 -17.59 -8.35
C GLY A 37 -5.88 -16.33 -8.23
N GLY A 38 -6.74 -16.25 -7.23
CA GLY A 38 -7.52 -15.07 -6.89
C GLY A 38 -6.74 -14.06 -6.03
N LEU A 39 -7.31 -12.86 -5.90
CA LEU A 39 -6.73 -11.79 -5.06
C LEU A 39 -7.33 -11.84 -3.67
N PHE A 40 -6.54 -11.48 -2.66
CA PHE A 40 -7.07 -11.29 -1.32
C PHE A 40 -7.84 -9.98 -1.22
N VAL A 41 -9.07 -10.04 -0.73
CA VAL A 41 -9.93 -8.90 -0.42
C VAL A 41 -10.55 -9.10 0.97
N PRO A 42 -10.87 -8.02 1.69
CA PRO A 42 -11.51 -8.14 2.98
C PRO A 42 -12.93 -8.71 2.82
N THR A 43 -13.40 -9.48 3.80
CA THR A 43 -14.74 -10.05 3.81
C THR A 43 -15.82 -8.97 3.84
N GLN A 44 -15.50 -7.79 4.38
CA GLN A 44 -16.33 -6.60 4.37
C GLN A 44 -15.46 -5.33 4.33
N VAL A 45 -15.98 -4.26 3.77
CA VAL A 45 -15.33 -2.94 3.77
C VAL A 45 -15.82 -2.17 5.02
N PRO A 46 -14.96 -1.83 5.99
CA PRO A 46 -15.36 -1.10 7.17
C PRO A 46 -15.71 0.35 6.82
N ARG A 47 -16.78 0.88 7.43
CA ARG A 47 -17.08 2.32 7.39
C ARG A 47 -16.30 3.02 8.49
N ILE A 48 -15.25 3.75 8.10
CA ILE A 48 -14.27 4.32 9.04
C ILE A 48 -14.30 5.84 9.13
N PHE A 49 -15.08 6.49 8.26
CA PHE A 49 -15.09 7.93 8.12
C PHE A 49 -16.49 8.45 7.81
N SER A 50 -16.85 9.51 8.50
CA SER A 50 -17.96 10.40 8.16
C SER A 50 -17.45 11.83 8.24
N TYR A 51 -17.83 12.67 7.28
CA TYR A 51 -17.42 14.07 7.29
C TYR A 51 -17.88 14.78 8.58
N ALA A 52 -19.13 14.53 8.99
CA ALA A 52 -19.72 15.17 10.16
C ALA A 52 -19.05 14.74 11.48
N GLU A 53 -18.54 13.51 11.55
CA GLU A 53 -18.03 12.93 12.79
C GLU A 53 -16.51 13.10 12.91
N ASN A 54 -15.78 13.04 11.80
CA ASN A 54 -14.33 12.83 11.83
C ASN A 54 -13.51 13.88 11.07
N ALA A 55 -14.11 14.72 10.23
CA ALA A 55 -13.35 15.61 9.35
C ALA A 55 -12.46 16.59 10.13
N GLU A 56 -12.97 17.18 11.22
CA GLU A 56 -12.20 18.12 12.03
C GLU A 56 -10.97 17.45 12.64
N GLU A 57 -11.16 16.32 13.35
CA GLU A 57 -10.10 15.53 13.96
C GLU A 57 -9.06 15.11 12.91
N TRP A 58 -9.49 14.41 11.85
CA TRP A 58 -8.57 13.83 10.88
C TRP A 58 -7.82 14.90 10.08
N SER A 59 -8.41 16.08 9.88
CA SER A 59 -7.75 17.19 9.18
C SER A 59 -6.58 17.82 9.95
N ASN A 60 -6.39 17.46 11.21
CA ASN A 60 -5.32 17.93 12.08
C ASN A 60 -4.26 16.86 12.35
N LEU A 61 -4.47 15.63 11.85
CA LEU A 61 -3.54 14.52 11.99
C LEU A 61 -2.42 14.59 10.96
N LYS A 62 -1.25 14.06 11.35
CA LYS A 62 -0.15 13.74 10.42
C LYS A 62 -0.52 12.55 9.55
N TYR A 63 0.21 12.40 8.43
CA TYR A 63 -0.06 11.33 7.47
C TYR A 63 -0.07 9.93 8.10
N HIS A 64 0.93 9.62 8.93
CA HIS A 64 1.04 8.31 9.58
C HIS A 64 -0.09 8.05 10.60
N GLU A 65 -0.69 9.09 11.18
CA GLU A 65 -1.81 8.97 12.11
C GLU A 65 -3.13 8.71 11.37
N VAL A 66 -3.33 9.35 10.20
CA VAL A 66 -4.43 8.98 9.29
C VAL A 66 -4.24 7.55 8.78
N ALA A 67 -3.01 7.20 8.39
CA ALA A 67 -2.67 5.83 7.99
C ALA A 67 -3.01 4.82 9.10
N PHE A 68 -2.71 5.15 10.37
CA PHE A 68 -3.03 4.29 11.51
C PHE A 68 -4.52 4.00 11.61
N LYS A 69 -5.37 5.05 11.52
CA LYS A 69 -6.83 4.87 11.56
C LYS A 69 -7.35 4.01 10.42
N VAL A 70 -6.82 4.23 9.21
CA VAL A 70 -7.18 3.43 8.03
C VAL A 70 -6.74 1.98 8.21
N PHE A 71 -5.46 1.72 8.53
CA PHE A 71 -4.93 0.37 8.67
C PHE A 71 -5.60 -0.41 9.80
N ARG A 72 -5.82 0.22 10.97
CA ARG A 72 -6.44 -0.44 12.12
C ARG A 72 -7.84 -0.98 11.81
N ALA A 73 -8.58 -0.32 10.93
CA ALA A 73 -9.89 -0.80 10.53
C ALA A 73 -9.85 -2.12 9.73
N PHE A 74 -8.71 -2.45 9.12
CA PHE A 74 -8.50 -3.66 8.32
C PHE A 74 -7.59 -4.69 9.00
N ILE A 75 -7.00 -4.35 10.16
CA ILE A 75 -6.01 -5.15 10.86
C ILE A 75 -6.45 -5.35 12.32
N PRO A 76 -6.86 -6.56 12.70
CA PRO A 76 -7.19 -6.89 14.08
C PRO A 76 -6.02 -6.62 15.04
N THR A 77 -6.32 -6.19 16.27
CA THR A 77 -5.31 -5.91 17.30
C THR A 77 -4.55 -7.16 17.75
N GLU A 78 -5.15 -8.32 17.56
CA GLU A 78 -4.54 -9.63 17.80
C GLU A 78 -3.43 -9.94 16.79
N GLU A 79 -3.49 -9.37 15.58
CA GLU A 79 -2.45 -9.55 14.57
C GLU A 79 -1.32 -8.53 14.72
N ILE A 80 -1.66 -7.25 14.94
CA ILE A 80 -0.69 -6.16 15.16
C ILE A 80 -1.22 -5.24 16.25
N THR A 81 -0.48 -5.06 17.34
CA THR A 81 -0.88 -4.15 18.43
C THR A 81 -0.92 -2.69 17.97
N ASP A 82 -1.58 -1.80 18.71
CA ASP A 82 -1.61 -0.36 18.38
C ASP A 82 -0.23 0.29 18.42
N ALA A 83 0.59 -0.11 19.40
CA ALA A 83 1.96 0.38 19.50
C ALA A 83 2.79 -0.05 18.29
N ASP A 84 2.70 -1.33 17.90
CA ASP A 84 3.45 -1.85 16.75
C ASP A 84 2.98 -1.23 15.43
N LEU A 85 1.67 -1.13 15.20
CA LEU A 85 1.13 -0.55 13.97
C LEU A 85 1.52 0.93 13.85
N SER A 86 1.44 1.69 14.94
CA SER A 86 1.88 3.09 14.96
C SER A 86 3.36 3.21 14.62
N ALA A 87 4.21 2.39 15.23
CA ALA A 87 5.65 2.39 14.98
C ALA A 87 5.99 2.01 13.52
N ILE A 88 5.31 1.00 12.95
CA ILE A 88 5.46 0.58 11.56
C ILE A 88 5.15 1.72 10.61
N LEU A 89 4.01 2.39 10.79
CA LEU A 89 3.56 3.46 9.89
C LEU A 89 4.41 4.73 10.04
N GLN A 90 4.80 5.08 11.26
CA GLN A 90 5.71 6.19 11.50
C GLN A 90 7.07 5.95 10.80
N LYS A 91 7.64 4.74 10.94
CA LYS A 91 8.89 4.35 10.25
C LYS A 91 8.73 4.38 8.73
N SER A 92 7.57 3.95 8.21
CA SER A 92 7.30 3.84 6.77
C SER A 92 7.26 5.19 6.06
N TYR A 93 6.76 6.22 6.73
CA TYR A 93 6.59 7.54 6.11
C TYR A 93 7.65 8.57 6.52
N ALA A 94 8.60 8.19 7.39
CA ALA A 94 9.70 9.05 7.81
C ALA A 94 10.78 9.29 6.73
N THR A 95 10.81 8.46 5.68
CA THR A 95 11.79 8.56 4.57
C THR A 95 11.34 9.52 3.48
N PHE A 96 10.17 10.14 3.61
CA PHE A 96 9.65 11.12 2.66
C PHE A 96 10.26 12.49 2.93
N SER A 97 10.64 13.17 1.87
CA SER A 97 11.29 14.49 1.91
C SER A 97 10.36 15.65 2.27
N ASP A 98 9.04 15.46 2.10
CA ASP A 98 8.01 16.39 2.56
C ASP A 98 7.32 15.82 3.82
N GLU A 99 7.23 16.61 4.89
CA GLU A 99 6.60 16.20 6.15
C GLU A 99 5.12 15.81 6.00
N ARG A 100 4.44 16.33 4.97
CA ARG A 100 3.04 16.01 4.66
C ARG A 100 2.91 14.69 3.91
N VAL A 101 4.04 14.10 3.47
CA VAL A 101 4.18 12.88 2.67
C VAL A 101 3.61 13.01 1.26
N VAL A 102 2.35 13.46 1.14
CA VAL A 102 1.60 13.61 -0.11
C VAL A 102 0.90 14.97 -0.21
N PRO A 103 1.64 16.07 -0.40
CA PRO A 103 1.06 17.40 -0.38
C PRO A 103 0.09 17.63 -1.55
N VAL A 104 -1.02 18.32 -1.26
CA VAL A 104 -1.95 18.82 -2.27
C VAL A 104 -1.62 20.26 -2.61
N VAL A 105 -1.13 20.46 -3.83
CA VAL A 105 -0.69 21.77 -4.34
C VAL A 105 -1.64 22.31 -5.40
N LYS A 106 -1.52 23.61 -5.65
CA LYS A 106 -2.23 24.30 -6.73
C LYS A 106 -1.23 24.47 -7.88
N PRO A 107 -1.52 23.98 -9.11
CA PRO A 107 -0.60 24.12 -10.22
C PRO A 107 -0.63 25.56 -10.76
N GLY A 108 0.53 26.22 -10.78
CA GLY A 108 0.78 27.51 -11.45
C GLY A 108 -0.36 28.53 -11.36
N ASN A 109 -0.76 29.06 -12.53
CA ASN A 109 -1.80 30.06 -12.70
C ASN A 109 -3.24 29.49 -12.66
N SER A 110 -3.46 28.29 -12.10
CA SER A 110 -4.82 27.77 -11.93
C SER A 110 -5.69 28.79 -11.17
N ASP A 111 -6.98 28.84 -11.44
CA ASP A 111 -7.95 29.62 -10.66
C ASP A 111 -8.25 28.98 -9.29
N GLY A 112 -7.75 27.76 -9.06
CA GLY A 112 -8.00 26.99 -7.86
C GLY A 112 -9.13 25.95 -8.01
N SER A 113 -9.62 25.70 -9.23
CA SER A 113 -10.47 24.53 -9.54
C SER A 113 -9.67 23.22 -9.59
N ILE A 114 -8.41 23.29 -10.03
CA ILE A 114 -7.52 22.13 -10.16
C ILE A 114 -6.56 22.06 -8.96
N ARG A 115 -6.32 20.84 -8.49
CA ARG A 115 -5.30 20.51 -7.48
C ARG A 115 -4.46 19.36 -7.99
N VAL A 116 -3.19 19.34 -7.59
CA VAL A 116 -2.27 18.25 -7.87
C VAL A 116 -1.88 17.60 -6.54
N LEU A 117 -2.03 16.28 -6.46
CA LEU A 117 -1.54 15.47 -5.36
C LEU A 117 -0.14 14.98 -5.72
N GLU A 118 0.88 15.48 -5.03
CA GLU A 118 2.26 15.08 -5.28
C GLU A 118 2.55 13.79 -4.52
N LEU A 119 2.80 12.71 -5.25
CA LEU A 119 3.10 11.37 -4.69
C LEU A 119 4.57 10.98 -4.85
N PHE A 120 5.44 11.93 -5.17
CA PHE A 120 6.83 11.68 -5.57
C PHE A 120 7.85 12.18 -4.53
N HIS A 121 7.44 12.38 -3.28
CA HIS A 121 8.35 12.84 -2.21
C HIS A 121 9.04 11.69 -1.45
N GLY A 122 8.75 10.45 -1.83
CA GLY A 122 9.39 9.26 -1.28
C GLY A 122 10.82 9.04 -1.78
N PRO A 123 11.52 8.02 -1.25
CA PRO A 123 12.94 7.80 -1.50
C PRO A 123 13.31 7.54 -2.96
N THR A 124 12.36 7.11 -3.81
CA THR A 124 12.61 6.86 -5.23
C THR A 124 11.87 7.84 -6.13
N PHE A 125 11.30 8.89 -5.57
CA PHE A 125 10.58 9.93 -6.30
C PHE A 125 9.38 9.41 -7.11
N ALA A 126 8.73 8.33 -6.65
CA ALA A 126 7.60 7.72 -7.33
C ALA A 126 6.48 7.35 -6.35
N PHE A 127 5.24 7.39 -6.82
CA PHE A 127 4.06 7.10 -5.99
C PHE A 127 4.07 5.72 -5.33
N LYS A 128 4.82 4.76 -5.90
CA LYS A 128 4.95 3.40 -5.40
C LYS A 128 5.62 3.34 -4.03
N ASP A 129 6.39 4.37 -3.67
CA ASP A 129 7.02 4.51 -2.35
C ASP A 129 5.99 4.46 -1.22
N VAL A 130 4.82 5.08 -1.40
CA VAL A 130 3.77 5.13 -0.36
C VAL A 130 3.35 3.72 0.07
N ALA A 131 3.26 2.81 -0.90
CA ALA A 131 2.88 1.42 -0.66
C ALA A 131 4.06 0.55 -0.21
N LEU A 132 5.20 0.67 -0.90
CA LEU A 132 6.30 -0.27 -0.73
C LEU A 132 7.12 -0.01 0.53
N GLN A 133 7.17 1.23 1.03
CA GLN A 133 7.75 1.52 2.35
C GLN A 133 6.91 0.88 3.47
N ALA A 134 5.58 0.97 3.40
CA ALA A 134 4.68 0.34 4.35
C ALA A 134 4.76 -1.20 4.29
N LEU A 135 4.71 -1.76 3.09
CA LEU A 135 4.83 -3.21 2.87
C LEU A 135 6.15 -3.77 3.41
N GLY A 136 7.26 -3.09 3.15
CA GLY A 136 8.57 -3.53 3.62
C GLY A 136 8.70 -3.56 5.14
N ASN A 137 8.12 -2.57 5.84
CA ASN A 137 8.08 -2.58 7.31
C ASN A 137 7.08 -3.59 7.87
N LEU A 138 5.98 -3.88 7.17
CA LEU A 138 5.08 -4.98 7.55
C LEU A 138 5.77 -6.35 7.43
N PHE A 139 6.51 -6.61 6.36
CA PHE A 139 7.29 -7.84 6.26
C PHE A 139 8.36 -7.93 7.34
N ASP A 140 9.09 -6.85 7.60
CA ASP A 140 10.08 -6.78 8.68
C ASP A 140 9.46 -7.19 10.02
N PHE A 141 8.27 -6.66 10.34
CA PHE A 141 7.53 -6.99 11.54
C PHE A 141 7.10 -8.46 11.58
N PHE A 142 6.41 -8.94 10.54
CA PHE A 142 5.89 -10.31 10.51
C PHE A 142 6.98 -11.37 10.53
N LEU A 143 8.13 -11.10 9.90
CA LEU A 143 9.25 -12.04 9.83
C LEU A 143 10.16 -11.99 11.04
N SER A 144 10.08 -10.94 11.87
CA SER A 144 10.91 -10.79 13.07
C SER A 144 10.24 -11.30 14.35
N ARG A 145 8.95 -11.67 14.28
CA ARG A 145 8.19 -12.20 15.42
C ARG A 145 7.92 -13.69 15.26
N PRO A 146 7.75 -14.45 16.36
CA PRO A 146 7.25 -15.81 16.30
C PRO A 146 5.90 -15.86 15.59
N GLN A 147 5.68 -16.91 14.79
CA GLN A 147 4.40 -17.07 14.11
C GLN A 147 3.27 -17.26 15.13
N PRO A 148 2.13 -16.58 14.94
CA PRO A 148 0.98 -16.77 15.82
C PRO A 148 0.47 -18.21 15.70
N ALA A 149 0.04 -18.80 16.82
CA ALA A 149 -0.50 -20.16 16.86
C ALA A 149 -1.74 -20.35 15.96
N SER A 150 -2.40 -19.25 15.56
CA SER A 150 -3.52 -19.23 14.62
C SER A 150 -3.10 -19.29 13.15
N SER A 151 -1.80 -19.28 12.83
CA SER A 151 -1.32 -19.40 11.45
C SER A 151 -1.70 -20.76 10.87
N LYS A 152 -2.40 -20.76 9.72
CA LYS A 152 -2.81 -22.00 9.02
C LYS A 152 -1.68 -22.68 8.26
N ALA A 153 -0.51 -22.06 8.15
CA ALA A 153 0.62 -22.57 7.40
C ALA A 153 1.91 -22.35 8.18
N GLU A 154 2.74 -23.38 8.28
CA GLU A 154 4.15 -23.21 8.64
C GLU A 154 4.80 -22.35 7.56
N ARG A 155 5.38 -21.22 7.97
CA ARG A 155 6.08 -20.32 7.07
C ARG A 155 7.55 -20.28 7.42
N SER A 156 8.37 -19.95 6.43
CA SER A 156 9.74 -19.56 6.70
C SER A 156 9.76 -18.19 7.37
N ASP A 157 10.66 -17.99 8.32
CA ASP A 157 10.93 -16.67 8.91
C ASP A 157 11.80 -15.81 7.97
N LYS A 158 12.17 -16.32 6.79
CA LYS A 158 12.86 -15.62 5.72
C LYS A 158 12.10 -15.75 4.38
N ILE A 159 12.02 -14.68 3.61
CA ILE A 159 11.40 -14.68 2.27
C ILE A 159 12.38 -14.19 1.21
N ALA A 160 12.20 -14.68 -0.02
CA ALA A 160 12.84 -14.12 -1.20
C ALA A 160 11.77 -13.44 -2.06
N VAL A 161 11.88 -12.11 -2.16
CA VAL A 161 11.01 -11.30 -2.99
C VAL A 161 11.53 -11.27 -4.41
N LEU A 162 10.70 -11.71 -5.37
CA LEU A 162 11.04 -11.71 -6.78
C LEU A 162 10.17 -10.71 -7.55
N GLY A 163 10.78 -9.88 -8.38
CA GLY A 163 10.07 -8.89 -9.19
C GLY A 163 10.76 -8.61 -10.53
N ALA A 164 9.96 -8.12 -11.48
CA ALA A 164 10.44 -7.59 -12.75
C ALA A 164 10.05 -6.11 -12.85
N THR A 165 10.88 -5.29 -13.48
CA THR A 165 10.59 -3.87 -13.65
C THR A 165 11.00 -3.30 -15.00
N SER A 166 10.27 -2.27 -15.41
CA SER A 166 10.63 -1.34 -16.48
C SER A 166 11.24 -0.04 -15.95
N GLY A 167 11.44 0.09 -14.63
CA GLY A 167 12.01 1.29 -13.98
C GLY A 167 11.53 1.47 -12.54
N ASP A 168 10.54 2.35 -12.33
CA ASP A 168 10.17 2.88 -11.00
C ASP A 168 9.81 1.81 -9.97
N THR A 169 9.09 0.76 -10.37
CA THR A 169 8.62 -0.28 -9.44
C THR A 169 9.78 -1.00 -8.77
N GLY A 170 10.87 -1.23 -9.50
CA GLY A 170 12.05 -1.91 -8.97
C GLY A 170 12.76 -1.06 -7.93
N GLY A 171 12.94 0.23 -8.20
CA GLY A 171 13.47 1.19 -7.24
C GLY A 171 12.67 1.19 -5.95
N ALA A 172 11.36 1.45 -6.02
CA ALA A 172 10.52 1.53 -4.84
C ALA A 172 10.48 0.21 -4.03
N ALA A 173 10.56 -0.95 -4.70
CA ALA A 173 10.62 -2.25 -4.03
C ALA A 173 11.96 -2.45 -3.31
N ILE A 174 13.08 -2.10 -3.96
CA ILE A 174 14.42 -2.15 -3.37
C ILE A 174 14.47 -1.25 -2.14
N TYR A 175 14.03 0.00 -2.23
CA TYR A 175 14.07 0.92 -1.09
C TYR A 175 13.11 0.54 0.03
N GLY A 176 12.00 -0.16 -0.27
CA GLY A 176 11.11 -0.70 0.76
C GLY A 176 11.73 -1.88 1.52
N LEU A 177 12.58 -2.67 0.84
CA LEU A 177 13.08 -3.95 1.35
C LEU A 177 14.58 -3.97 1.68
N ARG A 178 15.34 -2.93 1.34
CA ARG A 178 16.77 -2.85 1.67
C ARG A 178 16.99 -2.90 3.18
N GLY A 179 18.01 -3.64 3.61
CA GLY A 179 18.41 -3.77 5.01
C GLY A 179 17.46 -4.60 5.89
N LYS A 180 16.42 -5.20 5.30
CA LYS A 180 15.48 -6.09 6.01
C LYS A 180 16.12 -7.46 6.21
N ARG A 181 16.39 -7.82 7.47
CA ARG A 181 17.20 -9.00 7.83
C ARG A 181 16.70 -10.30 7.21
N ASN A 182 15.38 -10.45 7.16
CA ASN A 182 14.70 -11.68 6.77
C ASN A 182 14.10 -11.61 5.36
N VAL A 183 14.53 -10.65 4.55
CA VAL A 183 14.04 -10.49 3.17
C VAL A 183 15.25 -10.38 2.24
N ASP A 184 15.34 -11.26 1.25
CA ASP A 184 16.17 -11.01 0.08
C ASP A 184 15.28 -10.45 -1.04
N VAL A 185 15.75 -9.47 -1.81
CA VAL A 185 15.00 -8.88 -2.93
C VAL A 185 15.76 -9.05 -4.24
N PHE A 186 15.12 -9.70 -5.21
CA PHE A 186 15.64 -9.97 -6.55
C PHE A 186 14.80 -9.20 -7.58
N ILE A 187 15.38 -8.16 -8.18
CA ILE A 187 14.71 -7.35 -9.20
C ILE A 187 15.37 -7.58 -10.55
N LEU A 188 14.60 -8.16 -11.46
CA LEU A 188 14.97 -8.33 -12.87
C LEU A 188 14.59 -7.08 -13.66
N HIS A 189 15.50 -6.61 -14.50
CA HIS A 189 15.22 -5.56 -15.46
C HIS A 189 15.94 -5.85 -16.79
N PRO A 190 15.37 -5.45 -17.94
CA PRO A 190 16.03 -5.61 -19.22
C PRO A 190 17.24 -4.66 -19.33
N LYS A 191 18.43 -5.22 -19.56
CA LYS A 191 19.69 -4.47 -19.61
C LYS A 191 19.63 -3.37 -20.67
N GLY A 192 19.95 -2.13 -20.29
CA GLY A 192 19.98 -0.98 -21.20
C GLY A 192 18.61 -0.53 -21.72
N ARG A 193 17.50 -1.01 -21.13
CA ARG A 193 16.13 -0.64 -21.54
C ARG A 193 15.33 0.09 -20.46
N ILE A 194 15.98 0.52 -19.39
CA ILE A 194 15.42 1.38 -18.36
C ILE A 194 16.15 2.73 -18.35
N SER A 195 15.54 3.80 -17.83
CA SER A 195 16.22 5.09 -17.83
C SER A 195 17.45 5.07 -16.91
N PRO A 196 18.51 5.85 -17.23
CA PRO A 196 19.73 5.88 -16.40
C PRO A 196 19.47 6.22 -14.93
N VAL A 197 18.53 7.13 -14.66
CA VAL A 197 18.18 7.52 -13.27
C VAL A 197 17.53 6.37 -12.52
N GLN A 198 16.60 5.65 -13.16
CA GLN A 198 15.95 4.48 -12.54
C GLN A 198 16.94 3.33 -12.33
N GLU A 199 17.85 3.09 -13.29
CA GLU A 199 18.91 2.09 -13.15
C GLU A 199 19.83 2.42 -11.98
N GLN A 200 20.27 3.68 -11.88
CA GLN A 200 21.11 4.15 -10.78
C GLN A 200 20.41 4.02 -9.43
N GLN A 201 19.12 4.37 -9.33
CA GLN A 201 18.36 4.16 -8.10
C GLN A 201 18.39 2.70 -7.64
N MET A 202 18.33 1.74 -8.56
CA MET A 202 18.34 0.33 -8.20
C MET A 202 19.74 -0.25 -7.98
N THR A 203 20.73 0.14 -8.78
CA THR A 203 22.08 -0.47 -8.79
C THR A 203 23.05 0.17 -7.79
N SER A 204 22.74 1.37 -7.28
CA SER A 204 23.57 2.05 -6.27
C SER A 204 23.25 1.64 -4.83
N VAL A 205 22.23 0.79 -4.62
CA VAL A 205 21.90 0.23 -3.31
C VAL A 205 22.77 -0.99 -3.05
N LEU A 206 23.70 -0.85 -2.10
CA LEU A 206 24.72 -1.87 -1.78
C LEU A 206 24.34 -2.79 -0.60
N ASP A 207 23.11 -2.67 -0.09
CA ASP A 207 22.63 -3.53 1.00
C ASP A 207 22.74 -5.00 0.60
N PRO A 208 23.31 -5.89 1.45
CA PRO A 208 23.61 -7.27 1.07
C PRO A 208 22.41 -8.11 0.63
N ASN A 209 21.21 -7.71 1.05
CA ASN A 209 19.96 -8.41 0.74
C ASN A 209 19.32 -7.94 -0.57
N VAL A 210 19.95 -7.03 -1.30
CA VAL A 210 19.47 -6.48 -2.57
C VAL A 210 20.24 -7.08 -3.74
N HIS A 211 19.50 -7.69 -4.66
CA HIS A 211 20.03 -8.35 -5.84
C HIS A 211 19.38 -7.77 -7.10
N ASN A 212 20.12 -6.89 -7.76
CA ASN A 212 19.70 -6.33 -9.03
C ASN A 212 20.23 -7.20 -10.20
N ILE A 213 19.33 -7.67 -11.07
CA ILE A 213 19.64 -8.59 -12.16
C ILE A 213 19.30 -7.92 -13.50
N ALA A 214 20.33 -7.44 -14.19
CA ALA A 214 20.21 -6.96 -15.57
C ALA A 214 20.17 -8.16 -16.53
N VAL A 215 19.03 -8.38 -17.20
CA VAL A 215 18.83 -9.50 -18.13
C VAL A 215 19.24 -9.07 -19.53
N ASP A 216 20.28 -9.72 -20.06
CA ASP A 216 20.86 -9.38 -21.36
C ASP A 216 19.96 -9.85 -22.51
N GLY A 217 19.84 -9.02 -23.55
CA GLY A 217 18.99 -9.29 -24.72
C GLY A 217 17.47 -9.33 -24.47
N ALA A 218 17.01 -9.16 -23.23
CA ALA A 218 15.61 -9.28 -22.85
C ALA A 218 14.80 -7.99 -23.04
N THR A 219 13.49 -8.15 -23.17
CA THR A 219 12.46 -7.12 -22.97
C THR A 219 11.95 -7.13 -21.52
N PHE A 220 11.09 -6.17 -21.19
CA PHE A 220 10.39 -6.20 -19.91
C PHE A 220 9.46 -7.41 -19.79
N ASP A 221 8.78 -7.80 -20.88
CA ASP A 221 7.86 -8.93 -20.90
C ASP A 221 8.62 -10.25 -20.64
N ASP A 222 9.83 -10.40 -21.19
CA ASP A 222 10.69 -11.56 -20.90
C ASP A 222 11.06 -11.63 -19.41
N CYS A 223 11.39 -10.49 -18.79
CA CYS A 223 11.66 -10.43 -17.36
C CYS A 223 10.41 -10.82 -16.55
N GLN A 224 9.22 -10.34 -16.95
CA GLN A 224 7.97 -10.73 -16.30
C GLN A 224 7.69 -12.23 -16.45
N GLU A 225 7.98 -12.81 -17.61
CA GLU A 225 7.78 -14.23 -17.86
C GLU A 225 8.69 -15.09 -16.98
N ILE A 226 9.96 -14.72 -16.82
CA ILE A 226 10.88 -15.39 -15.88
C ILE A 226 10.28 -15.39 -14.47
N VAL A 227 9.77 -14.24 -14.00
CA VAL A 227 9.15 -14.14 -12.67
C VAL A 227 7.91 -15.03 -12.58
N LYS A 228 7.03 -15.04 -13.61
CA LYS A 228 5.84 -15.90 -13.63
C LYS A 228 6.18 -17.37 -13.58
N VAL A 229 7.16 -17.83 -14.37
CA VAL A 229 7.61 -19.22 -14.40
C VAL A 229 8.13 -19.65 -13.02
N LEU A 230 8.96 -18.83 -12.38
CA LEU A 230 9.50 -19.12 -11.05
C LEU A 230 8.43 -19.13 -9.97
N MET A 231 7.49 -18.16 -10.01
CA MET A 231 6.37 -18.07 -9.07
C MET A 231 5.34 -19.20 -9.26
N GLY A 232 5.21 -19.71 -10.48
CA GLY A 232 4.33 -20.83 -10.84
C GLY A 232 4.90 -22.21 -10.52
N ASN A 233 6.17 -22.30 -10.10
CA ASN A 233 6.82 -23.56 -9.70
C ASN A 233 6.68 -23.79 -8.17
N PRO A 234 5.83 -24.74 -7.72
CA PRO A 234 5.57 -24.94 -6.29
C PRO A 234 6.80 -25.40 -5.49
N GLU A 235 7.66 -26.24 -6.09
CA GLU A 235 8.88 -26.72 -5.46
C GLU A 235 9.87 -25.58 -5.23
N PHE A 236 10.05 -24.74 -6.25
CA PHE A 236 10.94 -23.58 -6.18
C PHE A 236 10.40 -22.53 -5.18
N LYS A 237 9.09 -22.24 -5.24
CA LYS A 237 8.41 -21.33 -4.32
C LYS A 237 8.57 -21.78 -2.86
N THR A 238 8.39 -23.07 -2.59
CA THR A 238 8.53 -23.62 -1.23
C THR A 238 9.99 -23.59 -0.78
N LYS A 239 10.91 -24.06 -1.62
CA LYS A 239 12.35 -24.13 -1.30
C LYS A 239 12.94 -22.77 -0.94
N TYR A 240 12.57 -21.71 -1.65
CA TYR A 240 13.12 -20.36 -1.45
C TYR A 240 12.17 -19.41 -0.73
N SER A 241 11.01 -19.89 -0.29
CA SER A 241 9.97 -19.07 0.33
C SER A 241 9.67 -17.82 -0.49
N LEU A 242 9.39 -18.02 -1.78
CA LEU A 242 9.16 -16.91 -2.71
C LEU A 242 7.91 -16.13 -2.31
N ALA A 243 8.09 -14.82 -2.17
CA ALA A 243 7.02 -13.86 -1.98
C ALA A 243 6.96 -12.92 -3.18
N ALA A 244 5.74 -12.49 -3.54
CA ALA A 244 5.56 -11.48 -4.56
C ALA A 244 5.20 -10.14 -3.92
N VAL A 245 5.88 -9.08 -4.37
CA VAL A 245 5.56 -7.66 -4.04
C VAL A 245 4.85 -6.97 -5.20
N ASN A 246 4.15 -7.74 -6.02
CA ASN A 246 3.39 -7.27 -7.16
C ASN A 246 2.22 -6.35 -6.74
N SER A 247 1.64 -5.64 -7.73
CA SER A 247 0.59 -4.63 -7.52
C SER A 247 -0.68 -5.15 -6.84
N ILE A 248 -0.83 -6.46 -6.77
CA ILE A 248 -1.99 -7.15 -6.22
C ILE A 248 -1.92 -7.40 -4.70
N ASN A 249 -0.76 -7.16 -4.06
CA ASN A 249 -0.63 -7.38 -2.63
C ASN A 249 -1.56 -6.44 -1.85
N TRP A 250 -2.42 -6.99 -0.97
CA TRP A 250 -3.45 -6.21 -0.28
C TRP A 250 -2.90 -5.03 0.53
N ALA A 251 -1.74 -5.18 1.19
CA ALA A 251 -1.14 -4.08 1.96
C ALA A 251 -0.78 -2.88 1.08
N ARG A 252 -0.48 -3.09 -0.22
CA ARG A 252 -0.22 -1.98 -1.15
C ARG A 252 -1.49 -1.16 -1.42
N ILE A 253 -2.59 -1.85 -1.69
CA ILE A 253 -3.90 -1.22 -1.92
C ILE A 253 -4.34 -0.43 -0.67
N LEU A 254 -4.18 -1.04 0.51
CA LEU A 254 -4.49 -0.41 1.78
C LEU A 254 -3.63 0.84 2.03
N ALA A 255 -2.33 0.79 1.77
CA ALA A 255 -1.44 1.95 1.88
C ALA A 255 -1.82 3.09 0.93
N GLN A 256 -2.19 2.77 -0.31
CA GLN A 256 -2.60 3.75 -1.31
C GLN A 256 -3.96 4.41 -0.99
N THR A 257 -4.82 3.74 -0.23
CA THR A 257 -6.11 4.30 0.20
C THR A 257 -5.91 5.56 1.07
N VAL A 258 -4.83 5.60 1.86
CA VAL A 258 -4.59 6.67 2.84
C VAL A 258 -4.50 8.05 2.19
N TYR A 259 -3.81 8.19 1.06
CA TYR A 259 -3.63 9.50 0.42
C TYR A 259 -4.95 10.07 -0.15
N TYR A 260 -5.97 9.24 -0.40
CA TYR A 260 -7.30 9.75 -0.77
C TYR A 260 -7.98 10.43 0.41
N PHE A 261 -7.92 9.86 1.63
CA PHE A 261 -8.42 10.53 2.82
C PHE A 261 -7.68 11.84 3.09
N VAL A 262 -6.35 11.81 3.06
CA VAL A 262 -5.52 12.99 3.35
C VAL A 262 -5.75 14.09 2.31
N SER A 263 -5.79 13.74 1.02
CA SER A 263 -6.02 14.74 -0.03
C SER A 263 -7.43 15.32 0.01
N TYR A 264 -8.46 14.50 0.23
CA TYR A 264 -9.83 14.95 0.42
C TYR A 264 -9.94 15.94 1.59
N LEU A 265 -9.42 15.58 2.77
CA LEU A 265 -9.43 16.45 3.95
C LEU A 265 -8.69 17.77 3.70
N ALA A 266 -7.54 17.72 3.02
CA ALA A 266 -6.76 18.91 2.68
C ALA A 266 -7.49 19.86 1.73
N VAL A 267 -8.24 19.32 0.75
CA VAL A 267 -9.07 20.10 -0.17
C VAL A 267 -10.27 20.70 0.56
N MET A 268 -11.00 19.89 1.32
CA MET A 268 -12.21 20.32 2.02
C MET A 268 -11.93 21.38 3.08
N LYS A 269 -10.84 21.26 3.86
CA LYS A 269 -10.43 22.27 4.85
C LYS A 269 -10.24 23.65 4.20
N LYS A 270 -9.66 23.70 3.00
CA LYS A 270 -9.46 24.95 2.25
C LYS A 270 -10.78 25.53 1.72
N LEU A 271 -11.70 24.68 1.24
CA LEU A 271 -13.00 25.12 0.73
C LEU A 271 -13.89 25.67 1.85
N VAL A 272 -14.04 24.94 2.95
CA VAL A 272 -14.84 25.38 4.11
C VAL A 272 -14.28 26.66 4.73
N TRP A 273 -12.95 26.79 4.80
CA TRP A 273 -12.34 28.04 5.27
C TRP A 273 -12.64 29.23 4.33
N LYS A 274 -12.61 29.01 3.01
CA LYS A 274 -12.94 30.05 2.03
C LYS A 274 -14.39 30.49 2.15
N GLU A 275 -15.33 29.55 2.30
CA GLU A 275 -16.75 29.85 2.52
C GLU A 275 -16.96 30.61 3.81
N ARG A 276 -16.47 30.11 4.96
CA ARG A 276 -16.60 30.81 6.26
C ARG A 276 -16.08 32.25 6.20
N ARG A 277 -14.97 32.49 5.47
CA ARG A 277 -14.42 33.84 5.28
C ARG A 277 -15.29 34.73 4.38
N MET A 278 -15.93 34.17 3.36
CA MET A 278 -16.91 34.90 2.56
C MET A 278 -18.17 35.21 3.38
N SER A 279 -18.72 34.23 4.11
CA SER A 279 -19.90 34.39 4.97
C SER A 279 -19.66 35.29 6.20
N ALA A 280 -18.40 35.46 6.63
CA ALA A 280 -18.06 36.46 7.65
C ALA A 280 -18.00 37.89 7.08
N ASN A 281 -17.67 38.03 5.79
CA ASN A 281 -17.58 39.32 5.10
C ASN A 281 -18.89 39.76 4.42
N SER A 282 -19.82 38.84 4.19
CA SER A 282 -21.18 39.11 3.73
C SER A 282 -22.14 38.62 4.81
N HIS A 283 -23.07 39.43 5.33
CA HIS A 283 -24.10 39.03 6.31
C HIS A 283 -25.11 37.99 5.75
N VAL A 284 -24.62 36.86 5.23
CA VAL A 284 -25.38 35.81 4.56
C VAL A 284 -25.03 34.50 5.25
N SER A 285 -26.03 33.88 5.88
CA SER A 285 -25.90 32.54 6.45
C SER A 285 -25.89 31.51 5.31
N THR A 286 -24.73 30.95 5.00
CA THR A 286 -24.61 29.81 4.07
C THR A 286 -24.77 28.51 4.85
N SER A 287 -25.86 27.78 4.61
CA SER A 287 -26.04 26.40 5.04
C SER A 287 -25.13 25.49 4.22
N LEU A 288 -24.22 24.75 4.87
CA LEU A 288 -23.43 23.71 4.20
C LEU A 288 -24.37 22.63 3.66
N SER A 289 -24.41 22.42 2.34
CA SER A 289 -24.76 21.11 1.81
C SER A 289 -23.64 20.14 2.22
N GLN A 290 -23.99 19.07 2.94
CA GLN A 290 -22.99 18.09 3.37
C GLN A 290 -22.19 17.61 2.15
N PRO A 291 -20.85 17.72 2.16
CA PRO A 291 -20.04 17.19 1.08
C PRO A 291 -20.28 15.68 1.01
N GLU A 292 -20.51 15.17 -0.21
CA GLU A 292 -20.72 13.75 -0.45
C GLU A 292 -19.58 12.93 0.19
N THR A 293 -19.95 11.79 0.78
CA THR A 293 -19.01 10.92 1.49
C THR A 293 -17.95 10.42 0.50
N LEU A 294 -16.67 10.45 0.90
CA LEU A 294 -15.60 9.86 0.13
C LEU A 294 -15.76 8.33 0.11
N GLU A 295 -16.42 7.79 -0.92
CA GLU A 295 -16.50 6.34 -1.18
C GLU A 295 -15.23 5.88 -1.91
N ILE A 296 -14.17 5.54 -1.16
CA ILE A 296 -12.99 4.94 -1.79
C ILE A 296 -13.32 3.52 -2.26
N PHE A 297 -14.07 2.75 -1.46
CA PHE A 297 -14.47 1.35 -1.72
C PHE A 297 -15.99 1.22 -1.83
N SER A 298 -16.57 1.68 -2.95
CA SER A 298 -17.99 1.44 -3.22
C SER A 298 -18.21 -0.05 -3.55
N PRO A 299 -19.29 -0.72 -3.10
CA PRO A 299 -19.62 -2.09 -3.51
C PRO A 299 -19.83 -2.22 -5.04
N HIS A 300 -19.95 -1.11 -5.76
CA HIS A 300 -20.02 -1.06 -7.23
C HIS A 300 -18.64 -0.97 -7.93
N THR A 301 -17.53 -0.91 -7.17
CA THR A 301 -16.16 -0.83 -7.71
C THR A 301 -15.57 -2.23 -7.86
N THR A 302 -15.44 -2.72 -9.10
CA THR A 302 -14.90 -4.06 -9.37
C THR A 302 -13.42 -4.18 -8.98
N PRO A 303 -12.96 -5.33 -8.41
CA PRO A 303 -11.56 -5.63 -8.07
C PRO A 303 -10.55 -5.27 -9.18
N SER A 304 -10.94 -5.38 -10.45
CA SER A 304 -10.12 -5.01 -11.62
C SER A 304 -9.69 -3.54 -11.67
N LYS A 305 -10.47 -2.61 -11.12
CA LYS A 305 -10.13 -1.17 -11.10
C LYS A 305 -9.13 -0.81 -10.00
N TRP A 306 -8.93 -1.69 -9.02
CA TRP A 306 -7.98 -1.51 -7.91
C TRP A 306 -6.55 -1.86 -8.31
N VAL A 307 -6.40 -2.71 -9.32
CA VAL A 307 -5.12 -3.33 -9.72
C VAL A 307 -4.47 -2.60 -10.90
N SER A 308 -5.22 -1.76 -11.63
CA SER A 308 -4.75 -1.13 -12.87
C SER A 308 -4.17 0.29 -12.70
N GLN A 309 -3.52 0.60 -11.57
CA GLN A 309 -2.66 1.80 -11.41
C GLN A 309 -1.30 1.46 -10.79
#